data_AF-A0AAU0UUE9-F1
#
_entry.id   AF-A0AAU0UUE9-F1
#
_cell.length_a   1.000
_cell.length_b   1.000
_cell.length_c   1.000
_cell.angle_alpha   90.00
_cell.angle_beta   90.00
_cell.angle_gamma   90.00
#
_symmetry.space_group_name_H-M   'P 1'
#
loop_
_entity.id
_entity.type
_entity.pdbx_description
1 polymer ?
#
loop_
_entity_poly.entity_id
_entity_poly.type
_entity_poly.pdbx_seq_one_letter_code
_entity_poly.pdbx_strand_id
1 'polypeptide(L)' 'MSTSAISTTTPIYDLLVQERGDAPAEARTAAHQTQDRARQMLDWSSGRVAAAQREERAFSAFGRSGDDDGRVQALLM' A
#
# COMPACT_ATOMS: atom_id res chain seq x y z
N MET A 1 39.21 14.03 -51.99
CA MET A 1 38.33 14.38 -50.85
C MET A 1 37.48 13.18 -50.53
N SER A 2 37.87 12.42 -49.50
CA SER A 2 37.11 11.25 -49.06
C SER A 2 36.00 11.72 -48.14
N THR A 3 34.76 11.58 -48.59
CA THR A 3 33.55 11.87 -47.83
C THR A 3 33.51 10.89 -46.66
N SER A 4 33.90 11.36 -45.47
CA SER A 4 33.90 10.56 -44.24
C SER A 4 32.53 9.95 -44.05
N ALA A 5 32.53 8.62 -43.87
CA ALA A 5 31.36 7.79 -43.66
C ALA A 5 30.42 8.44 -42.64
N ILE A 6 29.17 8.65 -43.06
CA ILE A 6 28.08 9.06 -42.16
C ILE A 6 27.95 7.91 -41.16
N SER A 7 28.43 8.15 -39.93
CA SER A 7 28.38 7.19 -38.82
C SER A 7 26.94 6.75 -38.60
N THR A 8 26.62 5.57 -39.12
CA THR A 8 25.27 5.04 -39.24
C THR A 8 24.90 4.29 -37.97
N THR A 9 24.83 4.92 -36.79
CA THR A 9 24.46 4.16 -35.56
C THR A 9 23.76 4.91 -34.44
N THR A 10 23.60 6.24 -34.46
CA THR A 10 22.82 6.90 -33.40
C THR A 10 21.55 7.49 -34.00
N PRO A 11 20.39 6.81 -33.89
CA PRO A 11 19.13 7.39 -34.32
C PRO A 11 18.97 8.70 -33.55
N ILE A 12 18.65 9.79 -34.24
CA ILE A 12 18.67 11.18 -33.75
C ILE A 12 18.01 11.34 -32.36
N TYR A 13 17.03 10.49 -32.04
CA TYR A 13 16.36 10.44 -30.75
C TYR A 13 17.28 10.07 -29.57
N ASP A 14 18.23 9.15 -29.73
CA ASP A 14 19.16 8.77 -28.64
C ASP A 14 20.10 9.93 -28.28
N LEU A 15 20.55 10.70 -29.28
CA LEU A 15 21.31 11.93 -29.07
C LEU A 15 20.47 13.00 -28.37
N LEU A 16 19.21 13.16 -28.78
CA LEU A 16 18.32 14.12 -28.13
C LEU A 16 18.02 13.74 -26.67
N VAL A 17 17.87 12.45 -26.38
CA VAL A 17 17.71 11.94 -25.01
C VAL A 17 18.98 12.15 -24.19
N GLN A 18 20.18 11.93 -24.76
CA GLN A 18 21.45 12.22 -24.07
C GLN A 18 21.61 13.70 -23.73
N GLU A 19 21.24 14.60 -24.66
CA GLU A 19 21.41 16.04 -24.51
C GLU A 19 20.33 16.70 -23.65
N ARG A 20 19.08 16.21 -23.71
CA ARG A 20 17.92 16.87 -23.10
C ARG A 20 17.17 16.04 -22.07
N GLY A 21 17.52 14.78 -21.90
CA GLY A 21 16.81 13.83 -21.04
C GLY A 21 15.61 13.17 -21.74
N ASP A 22 15.19 12.02 -21.19
CA ASP A 22 14.03 11.26 -21.66
C ASP A 22 12.76 11.75 -20.96
N ALA A 23 12.24 12.90 -21.43
CA ALA A 23 11.03 13.49 -20.88
C ALA A 23 9.82 12.53 -20.85
N PRO A 24 9.58 11.67 -21.87
CA PRO A 24 8.56 10.61 -21.78
C PRO A 24 8.78 9.62 -20.63
N ALA A 25 10.02 9.14 -20.41
CA ALA A 25 10.31 8.24 -19.29
C ALA A 25 10.16 8.93 -17.93
N GLU A 26 10.57 10.19 -17.82
CA GLU A 26 10.38 11.01 -16.62
C GLU A 26 8.89 11.21 -16.31
N ALA A 27 8.08 11.54 -17.32
CA ALA A 27 6.65 11.71 -17.16
C ALA A 27 5.95 10.42 -16.70
N ARG A 28 6.34 9.26 -17.24
CA ARG A 28 5.83 7.96 -16.77
C ARG A 28 6.20 7.70 -15.32
N THR A 29 7.45 7.99 -14.94
CA THR A 29 7.92 7.83 -13.56
C THR A 29 7.12 8.70 -12.60
N ALA A 30 6.92 9.97 -12.94
CA ALA A 30 6.12 10.89 -12.13
C ALA A 30 4.65 10.43 -12.02
N ALA A 31 4.07 9.92 -13.11
CA ALA A 31 2.71 9.40 -13.10
C ALA A 31 2.56 8.18 -12.17
N HIS A 32 3.50 7.22 -12.23
CA HIS A 32 3.49 6.06 -11.34
C HIS A 32 3.62 6.47 -9.87
N GLN A 33 4.57 7.35 -9.54
CA GLN A 33 4.73 7.85 -8.16
C GLN A 33 3.48 8.55 -7.65
N THR A 34 2.83 9.34 -8.51
CA THR A 34 1.59 10.04 -8.17
C THR A 34 0.46 9.03 -7.92
N GLN A 35 0.34 8.01 -8.76
CA GLN A 35 -0.68 6.97 -8.60
C GLN A 35 -0.48 6.17 -7.32
N ASP A 36 0.75 5.78 -7.00
CA ASP A 36 1.05 5.03 -5.78
C ASP A 36 0.80 5.87 -4.53
N ARG A 37 1.14 7.16 -4.57
CA ARG A 37 0.83 8.08 -3.47
C ARG A 37 -0.66 8.29 -3.30
N ALA A 38 -1.40 8.42 -4.39
CA ALA A 38 -2.87 8.51 -4.35
C ALA A 38 -3.48 7.23 -3.76
N ARG A 39 -2.99 6.05 -4.13
CA ARG A 39 -3.42 4.77 -3.53
C ARG A 39 -3.17 4.73 -2.02
N GLN A 40 -2.00 5.16 -1.56
CA GLN A 40 -1.69 5.21 -0.13
C GLN A 40 -2.60 6.18 0.63
N MET A 41 -2.87 7.36 0.07
CA MET A 41 -3.75 8.35 0.71
C MET A 41 -5.21 7.92 0.73
N LEU A 42 -5.65 7.18 -0.29
CA LEU A 42 -7.01 6.66 -0.38
C LEU A 42 -7.16 5.29 0.29
N ASP A 43 -6.11 4.75 0.90
CA ASP A 43 -6.21 3.50 1.65
C ASP A 43 -6.71 3.76 3.07
N TRP A 44 -8.01 3.58 3.26
CA TRP A 44 -8.68 3.65 4.57
C TRP A 44 -8.70 2.30 5.30
N SER A 45 -7.97 1.29 4.82
CA SER A 45 -7.94 -0.05 5.41
C SER A 45 -7.54 -0.03 6.88
N SER A 46 -6.55 0.77 7.25
CA SER A 46 -6.07 0.95 8.63
C SER A 46 -7.18 1.42 9.58
N GLY A 47 -7.98 2.40 9.15
CA GLY A 47 -9.14 2.89 9.92
C GLY A 47 -10.22 1.83 10.10
N ARG A 48 -10.48 1.01 9.08
CA ARG A 48 -11.44 -0.10 9.17
C ARG A 48 -10.96 -1.21 10.10
N VAL A 49 -9.67 -1.56 10.08
CA VAL A 49 -9.08 -2.54 10.99
C VAL A 49 -9.15 -2.04 12.44
N ALA A 50 -8.84 -0.78 12.69
CA ALA A 50 -8.95 -0.18 14.03
C ALA A 50 -10.40 -0.18 14.55
N ALA A 51 -11.38 0.11 13.69
CA ALA A 51 -12.79 0.04 14.04
C ALA A 51 -13.24 -1.38 14.41
N ALA A 52 -12.84 -2.38 13.61
CA ALA A 52 -13.16 -3.79 13.86
C ALA A 52 -12.55 -4.30 15.19
N GLN A 53 -11.31 -3.95 15.50
CA GLN A 53 -10.68 -4.32 16.78
C GLN A 53 -11.35 -3.66 18.00
N ARG A 54 -11.84 -2.42 17.84
CA ARG A 54 -12.59 -1.73 18.89
C ARG A 54 -13.92 -2.42 19.17
N GLU A 55 -14.61 -2.84 18.12
CA GLU A 55 -15.87 -3.58 18.19
C GLU A 55 -15.68 -4.97 18.83
N GLU A 56 -14.65 -5.73 18.43
CA GLU A 56 -14.32 -7.02 19.03
C GLU A 56 -14.01 -6.93 20.54
N ARG A 57 -13.27 -5.89 20.96
CA ARG A 57 -13.04 -5.59 22.38
C ARG A 57 -14.31 -5.19 23.11
N ALA A 58 -15.21 -4.44 22.47
CA ALA A 58 -16.49 -4.05 23.07
C ALA A 58 -17.39 -5.27 23.31
N PHE A 59 -17.44 -6.22 22.37
CA PHE A 59 -18.18 -7.46 22.56
C PHE A 59 -17.53 -8.39 23.61
N SER A 60 -16.20 -8.43 23.69
CA SER A 60 -15.49 -9.19 24.73
C SER A 60 -15.62 -8.58 26.13
N ALA A 61 -15.77 -7.26 26.25
CA ALA A 61 -15.90 -6.57 27.53
C ALA A 61 -17.18 -6.95 28.30
N PHE A 62 -18.19 -7.51 27.62
CA PHE A 62 -19.42 -8.01 28.24
C PHE A 62 -19.46 -9.53 28.41
N GLY A 63 -18.40 -10.26 27.99
CA GLY A 63 -18.35 -11.72 27.93
C GLY A 63 -17.51 -12.39 29.02
N ARG A 64 -17.69 -12.03 30.30
CA ARG A 64 -17.25 -12.88 31.44
C ARG A 64 -17.97 -12.51 32.74
N SER A 65 -19.26 -12.83 32.83
CA SER A 65 -19.96 -12.93 34.11
C SER A 65 -21.07 -13.97 33.95
N GLY A 66 -20.68 -15.24 33.95
CA GLY A 66 -21.60 -16.35 33.72
C GLY A 66 -20.86 -17.67 33.70
N ASP A 67 -20.05 -17.93 34.72
CA ASP A 67 -19.68 -19.26 35.18
C ASP A 67 -18.72 -19.11 36.36
N ASP A 68 -19.28 -19.03 37.57
CA ASP A 68 -18.56 -19.43 38.79
C ASP A 68 -19.56 -19.99 39.83
N ASP A 69 -19.77 -21.29 39.71
CA ASP A 69 -19.73 -22.27 40.80
C ASP A 69 -20.60 -22.04 42.05
N GLY A 70 -21.92 -22.08 41.88
CA GLY A 70 -22.89 -22.30 42.96
C GLY A 70 -23.11 -23.79 43.25
N ARG A 71 -22.07 -24.53 43.63
CA ARG A 71 -22.19 -25.92 44.11
C ARG A 71 -23.12 -25.97 45.33
N VAL A 72 -24.35 -26.39 45.11
CA VAL A 72 -25.30 -26.79 46.16
C VAL A 72 -24.73 -28.00 46.91
N GLN A 73 -24.14 -27.77 48.09
CA GLN A 73 -23.96 -28.82 49.08
C GLN A 73 -25.35 -29.27 49.53
N ALA A 74 -25.75 -30.45 49.07
CA ALA A 74 -26.80 -31.22 49.71
C ALA A 74 -26.33 -31.59 51.12
N LEU A 75 -26.80 -30.86 52.13
CA LEU A 75 -26.67 -31.27 53.52
C LEU A 75 -27.89 -32.14 53.84
N LEU A 76 -27.63 -33.45 53.92
CA LEU A 76 -28.52 -34.47 54.46
C LEU A 76 -28.68 -34.23 55.98
N MET A 77 -29.87 -33.85 56.42
CA MET A 77 -30.43 -34.08 57.77
C MET A 77 -31.95 -34.03 57.69
#